data_AF-A0AAN8I3Y2-F1
#
_entry.id   AF-A0AAN8I3Y2-F1
#
_cell.length_a   1.000
_cell.length_b   1.000
_cell.length_c   1.000
_cell.angle_alpha   90.00
_cell.angle_beta   90.00
_cell.angle_gamma   90.00
#
_symmetry.space_group_name_H-M   'P 1'
#
loop_
_entity.id
_entity.type
_entity.pdbx_description
1 polymer ?
#
loop_
_entity_poly.entity_id
_entity_poly.type
_entity_poly.pdbx_seq_one_letter_code
_entity_poly.pdbx_strand_id
1 'polypeptide(L)'
;MSQRLDLEYKMAYESPPWRFETATARQPQTTESEQNSLKHQSRLVPPTITKMMLKASIATAILATLASAAPVFNNARSPKIQDGSVADVAASQYLQFYGDGSADAGWPEKSSWIDFQTMFDTNAELMKQSCSNNQYGADNTDDEIGMIYWGIQNAAEQTHVDQRFILAVIMQESGGCVRVHTTQSWEGVLNPGLMQDHAGTHSCNWDGNTQYPCPQEQIYGMILDGTAGTSAGDGLAGLIGQAVAHNQASGTGADESYGQVYYQAARLYNSGSTSPIWSDLNNGNGATADYANKIANRLLGWIG
;
A
#
# COMPACT_ATOMS: atom_id res chain seq x y z
N MET A 1 -26.71 -57.16 -2.80
CA MET A 1 -25.78 -56.17 -3.37
C MET A 1 -26.54 -54.87 -3.54
N SER A 2 -26.58 -54.07 -2.48
CA SER A 2 -27.19 -52.75 -2.46
C SER A 2 -26.63 -52.05 -1.23
N GLN A 3 -25.85 -50.99 -1.44
CA GLN A 3 -25.62 -49.83 -0.56
C GLN A 3 -24.36 -49.08 -1.01
N ARG A 4 -24.42 -47.76 -0.87
CA ARG A 4 -23.39 -46.72 -1.09
C ARG A 4 -23.32 -46.08 -2.46
N LEU A 5 -24.31 -45.24 -2.75
CA LEU A 5 -24.09 -43.89 -3.27
C LEU A 5 -25.03 -42.96 -2.49
N ASP A 6 -24.59 -41.72 -2.27
CA ASP A 6 -25.26 -40.63 -1.55
C ASP A 6 -25.02 -40.54 -0.04
N LEU A 7 -23.86 -40.01 0.34
CA LEU A 7 -23.62 -39.11 1.49
C LEU A 7 -22.11 -38.89 1.67
N GLU A 8 -21.49 -38.00 0.90
CA GLU A 8 -20.15 -37.43 1.24
C GLU A 8 -19.79 -36.24 0.30
N TYR A 9 -20.58 -35.17 0.33
CA TYR A 9 -20.13 -33.85 -0.13
C TYR A 9 -20.75 -32.74 0.71
N LYS A 10 -20.49 -32.80 2.02
CA LYS A 10 -20.58 -31.70 2.96
C LYS A 10 -19.49 -31.93 4.00
N MET A 11 -18.56 -30.98 4.09
CA MET A 11 -17.57 -30.72 5.16
C MET A 11 -16.15 -30.59 4.63
N ALA A 12 -15.76 -29.35 4.31
CA ALA A 12 -14.37 -28.87 4.41
C ALA A 12 -14.39 -27.32 4.43
N TYR A 13 -14.95 -26.76 5.50
CA TYR A 13 -14.66 -25.40 5.96
C TYR A 13 -14.60 -25.49 7.48
N GLU A 14 -13.43 -25.85 8.00
CA GLU A 14 -13.08 -25.63 9.40
C GLU A 14 -12.15 -24.42 9.44
N SER A 15 -12.72 -23.30 9.87
CA SER A 15 -11.98 -22.09 10.25
C SER A 15 -11.14 -22.37 11.50
N PRO A 16 -9.91 -21.82 11.62
CA PRO A 16 -9.12 -21.95 12.85
C PRO A 16 -9.78 -21.19 14.02
N PRO A 17 -9.80 -21.75 15.24
CA PRO A 17 -10.49 -21.15 16.37
C PRO A 17 -9.60 -20.13 17.10
N TRP A 18 -9.70 -18.85 16.74
CA TRP A 18 -9.34 -17.77 17.66
C TRP A 18 -10.55 -17.46 18.54
N ARG A 19 -10.70 -18.20 19.65
CA ARG A 19 -11.62 -17.82 20.73
C ARG A 19 -10.98 -16.70 21.54
N PHE A 20 -11.57 -15.51 21.48
CA PHE A 20 -11.41 -14.52 22.53
C PHE A 20 -12.21 -14.97 23.76
N GLU A 21 -11.53 -15.44 24.80
CA GLU A 21 -12.12 -15.57 26.13
C GLU A 21 -12.34 -14.16 26.70
N THR A 22 -13.58 -13.86 27.07
CA THR A 22 -13.96 -12.65 27.80
C THR A 22 -13.46 -12.75 29.24
N ALA A 23 -12.27 -12.22 29.51
CA ALA A 23 -11.78 -12.04 30.86
C ALA A 23 -12.59 -10.95 31.57
N THR A 24 -13.40 -11.36 32.54
CA THR A 24 -14.06 -10.47 33.50
C THR A 24 -13.00 -9.78 34.35
N ALA A 25 -13.02 -8.44 34.36
CA ALA A 25 -12.14 -7.60 35.14
C ALA A 25 -12.24 -7.93 36.63
N ARG A 26 -11.12 -8.39 37.22
CA ARG A 26 -10.94 -8.51 38.66
C ARG A 26 -9.76 -7.63 39.05
N GLN A 27 -10.02 -6.58 39.82
CA GLN A 27 -8.99 -5.65 40.29
C GLN A 27 -8.01 -6.34 41.25
N PRO A 28 -6.69 -6.12 41.15
CA PRO A 28 -5.74 -6.56 42.16
C PRO A 28 -5.78 -5.60 43.37
N GLN A 29 -6.07 -6.14 44.55
CA GLN A 29 -5.78 -5.48 45.82
C GLN A 29 -4.28 -5.53 46.07
N THR A 30 -3.62 -4.37 46.15
CA THR A 30 -2.22 -4.25 46.56
C THR A 30 -2.11 -4.24 48.08
N THR A 31 -1.35 -5.19 48.64
CA THR A 31 -1.03 -5.25 50.08
C THR A 31 0.13 -4.31 50.44
N GLU A 32 0.06 -3.76 51.66
CA GLU A 32 0.91 -2.71 52.26
C GLU A 32 2.44 -2.97 52.38
N SER A 33 2.98 -4.02 51.76
CA SER A 33 4.40 -4.38 51.90
C SER A 33 5.34 -3.88 50.79
N GLU A 34 4.83 -3.33 49.68
CA GLU A 34 5.68 -2.86 48.56
C GLU A 34 5.96 -1.34 48.57
N GLN A 35 5.31 -0.56 49.44
CA GLN A 35 5.52 0.91 49.51
C GLN A 35 6.77 1.34 50.30
N ASN A 36 7.47 0.44 50.98
CA ASN A 36 8.64 0.79 51.82
C ASN A 36 10.01 0.59 51.14
N SER A 37 10.07 0.14 49.89
CA SER A 37 11.35 0.01 49.15
C SER A 37 11.70 1.25 48.30
N LEU A 38 10.76 2.17 48.09
CA LEU A 38 10.92 3.33 47.19
C LEU A 38 11.30 4.65 47.88
N LYS A 39 11.58 4.65 49.20
CA LYS A 39 11.97 5.87 49.95
C LYS A 39 13.48 6.00 50.26
N HIS A 40 14.34 5.22 49.63
CA HIS A 40 15.78 5.30 49.89
C HIS A 40 16.70 5.22 48.67
N GLN A 41 16.39 5.97 47.61
CA GLN A 41 17.38 6.32 46.58
C GLN A 41 17.20 7.76 46.09
N SER A 42 17.60 8.72 46.94
CA SER A 42 17.82 10.11 46.54
C SER A 42 19.22 10.52 46.99
N ARG A 43 20.16 10.48 46.04
CA ARG A 43 21.42 11.27 45.96
C ARG A 43 22.36 10.60 44.97
N LEU A 44 22.40 11.06 43.71
CA LEU A 44 23.62 11.08 42.91
C LEU A 44 23.60 12.31 41.98
N VAL A 45 24.72 13.02 41.96
CA VAL A 45 25.02 14.32 41.34
C VAL A 45 25.32 14.12 39.83
N PRO A 46 25.03 15.08 38.93
CA PRO A 46 25.23 14.90 37.49
C PRO A 46 26.72 14.97 37.08
N PRO A 47 27.17 14.24 36.03
CA PRO A 47 28.50 14.39 35.49
C PRO A 47 28.57 15.49 34.43
N THR A 48 29.62 16.30 34.55
CA THR A 48 30.06 17.38 33.66
C THR A 48 30.45 16.83 32.27
N ILE A 49 29.83 17.36 31.21
CA ILE A 49 30.24 17.10 29.81
C ILE A 49 31.57 17.79 29.55
N THR A 50 32.63 17.02 29.39
CA THR A 50 33.96 17.51 28.98
C THR A 50 34.07 17.47 27.46
N LYS A 51 34.41 18.63 26.88
CA LYS A 51 34.69 18.85 25.45
C LYS A 51 35.72 17.85 24.92
N MET A 52 35.35 17.08 23.89
CA MET A 52 36.32 16.32 23.09
C MET A 52 36.80 17.19 21.92
N MET A 53 38.11 17.41 21.88
CA MET A 53 38.81 18.20 20.87
C MET A 53 38.92 17.44 19.54
N LEU A 54 38.57 18.14 18.46
CA LEU A 54 38.84 17.76 17.07
C LEU A 54 40.35 17.86 16.80
N LYS A 55 40.99 16.76 16.41
CA LYS A 55 42.34 16.77 15.81
C LYS A 55 42.20 16.57 14.31
N ALA A 56 42.50 17.60 13.55
CA ALA A 56 42.78 17.52 12.12
C ALA A 56 44.29 17.23 11.92
N SER A 57 44.60 16.26 11.07
CA SER A 57 45.95 16.06 10.52
C SER A 57 45.85 15.81 9.02
N ILE A 58 46.85 16.34 8.31
CA ILE A 58 46.92 16.66 6.88
C ILE A 58 47.70 15.58 6.10
N ALA A 59 47.47 15.56 4.77
CA ALA A 59 48.28 14.97 3.68
C ALA A 59 48.05 13.46 3.39
N THR A 60 48.02 12.95 2.15
CA THR A 60 48.79 13.35 0.95
C THR A 60 48.10 12.81 -0.34
N ALA A 61 48.33 13.49 -1.46
CA ALA A 61 47.91 13.13 -2.81
C ALA A 61 48.62 11.89 -3.39
N ILE A 62 47.92 11.10 -4.22
CA ILE A 62 48.51 10.24 -5.25
C ILE A 62 47.65 10.32 -6.52
N LEU A 63 48.25 10.85 -7.59
CA LEU A 63 47.80 10.69 -8.98
C LEU A 63 48.16 9.27 -9.45
N ALA A 64 47.21 8.56 -10.04
CA ALA A 64 47.50 7.40 -10.88
C ALA A 64 46.59 7.40 -12.11
N THR A 65 47.19 7.74 -13.24
CA THR A 65 46.63 7.60 -14.60
C THR A 65 46.70 6.14 -15.04
N LEU A 66 45.56 5.56 -15.42
CA LEU A 66 45.51 4.35 -16.24
C LEU A 66 44.61 4.61 -17.45
N ALA A 67 45.24 4.71 -18.60
CA ALA A 67 44.59 4.70 -19.90
C ALA A 67 44.34 3.24 -20.30
N SER A 68 43.09 2.89 -20.56
CA SER A 68 42.70 1.64 -21.20
C SER A 68 41.89 1.97 -22.44
N ALA A 69 42.44 1.61 -23.60
CA ALA A 69 41.81 1.76 -24.90
C ALA A 69 40.55 0.88 -25.00
N ALA A 70 39.43 1.47 -25.43
CA ALA A 70 38.23 0.74 -25.82
C ALA A 70 38.21 0.53 -27.34
N PRO A 71 37.72 -0.60 -27.86
CA PRO A 71 37.56 -0.81 -29.29
C PRO A 71 36.42 0.04 -29.86
N VAL A 72 36.62 0.55 -31.07
CA VAL A 72 35.61 1.23 -31.87
C VAL A 72 34.65 0.18 -32.45
N PHE A 73 33.38 0.24 -32.05
CA PHE A 73 32.27 -0.30 -32.82
C PHE A 73 31.31 0.83 -33.18
N ASN A 74 31.08 0.99 -34.48
CA ASN A 74 30.15 1.96 -35.04
C ASN A 74 28.71 1.44 -35.00
N ASN A 75 27.80 2.41 -34.82
CA ASN A 75 26.39 2.43 -35.22
C ASN A 75 25.36 1.62 -34.41
N ALA A 76 24.83 2.28 -33.39
CA ALA A 76 23.39 2.59 -33.33
C ALA A 76 23.23 3.98 -32.70
N ARG A 77 22.41 4.84 -33.29
CA ARG A 77 22.16 6.21 -32.85
C ARG A 77 21.33 6.19 -31.56
N SER A 78 21.99 6.09 -30.40
CA SER A 78 21.37 6.37 -29.10
C SER A 78 21.02 7.86 -29.03
N PRO A 79 19.79 8.24 -28.63
CA PRO A 79 19.54 9.63 -28.29
C PRO A 79 20.37 9.95 -27.04
N LYS A 80 21.22 10.98 -27.14
CA LYS A 80 21.86 11.58 -25.98
C LYS A 80 20.75 12.11 -25.07
N ILE A 81 20.48 11.42 -23.96
CA ILE A 81 19.77 12.00 -22.83
C ILE A 81 20.65 13.14 -22.32
N GLN A 82 20.15 14.36 -22.45
CA GLN A 82 20.75 15.52 -21.83
C GLN A 82 20.49 15.48 -20.32
N ASP A 83 21.46 15.97 -19.58
CA ASP A 83 21.49 16.13 -18.14
C ASP A 83 20.20 16.78 -17.61
N GLY A 84 19.33 15.95 -17.03
CA GLY A 84 18.09 16.33 -16.37
C GLY A 84 18.07 15.64 -15.01
N SER A 85 18.03 16.44 -13.95
CA SER A 85 18.04 15.97 -12.56
C SER A 85 16.83 15.10 -12.26
N VAL A 86 17.01 13.81 -11.91
CA VAL A 86 16.17 12.88 -11.11
C VAL A 86 14.62 12.90 -11.22
N ALA A 87 14.03 13.72 -12.07
CA ALA A 87 12.63 14.14 -12.12
C ALA A 87 12.08 14.16 -13.57
N ASP A 88 12.88 13.76 -14.54
CA ASP A 88 12.43 13.61 -15.93
C ASP A 88 11.90 12.18 -16.14
N VAL A 89 10.58 12.07 -16.13
CA VAL A 89 9.78 10.94 -16.63
C VAL A 89 9.67 9.73 -15.69
N ALA A 90 9.00 9.90 -14.55
CA ALA A 90 8.00 8.91 -14.12
C ALA A 90 7.19 8.52 -15.37
N ALA A 91 7.15 7.24 -15.75
CA ALA A 91 6.84 6.82 -17.11
C ALA A 91 5.51 7.42 -17.60
N SER A 92 5.57 8.45 -18.46
CA SER A 92 4.40 9.15 -18.99
C SER A 92 3.57 8.32 -19.98
N GLN A 93 4.02 7.10 -20.28
CA GLN A 93 3.37 6.20 -21.21
C GLN A 93 2.70 5.05 -20.44
N TYR A 94 1.38 4.96 -20.61
CA TYR A 94 0.63 3.78 -20.20
C TYR A 94 1.06 2.57 -21.02
N LEU A 95 1.43 1.49 -20.33
CA LEU A 95 1.80 0.20 -20.89
C LEU A 95 0.66 -0.79 -20.67
N GLN A 96 0.25 -1.49 -21.73
CA GLN A 96 -0.75 -2.54 -21.64
C GLN A 96 -0.09 -3.90 -21.39
N PHE A 97 -0.50 -4.55 -20.31
CA PHE A 97 -0.06 -5.87 -19.88
C PHE A 97 -1.21 -6.89 -20.01
N TYR A 98 -0.86 -8.16 -20.20
CA TYR A 98 -1.80 -9.27 -20.35
C TYR A 98 -1.37 -10.47 -19.52
N GLY A 99 -2.31 -11.36 -19.17
CA GLY A 99 -2.00 -12.57 -18.41
C GLY A 99 -2.04 -12.37 -16.90
N ASP A 100 -1.26 -13.17 -16.19
CA ASP A 100 -1.41 -13.47 -14.76
C ASP A 100 -0.68 -12.51 -13.79
N GLY A 101 -0.08 -11.44 -14.32
CA GLY A 101 0.72 -10.50 -13.53
C GLY A 101 2.19 -10.88 -13.38
N SER A 102 2.63 -12.02 -13.92
CA SER A 102 4.03 -12.46 -13.81
C SER A 102 4.97 -11.64 -14.70
N ALA A 103 6.25 -11.59 -14.31
CA ALA A 103 7.31 -11.04 -15.14
C ALA A 103 7.45 -11.77 -16.48
N ASP A 104 7.22 -13.09 -16.49
CA ASP A 104 7.22 -13.92 -17.70
C ASP A 104 6.11 -13.51 -18.69
N ALA A 105 4.97 -13.02 -18.17
CA ALA A 105 3.89 -12.43 -18.96
C ALA A 105 4.15 -10.95 -19.36
N GLY A 106 5.33 -10.40 -19.03
CA GLY A 106 5.74 -9.04 -19.38
C GLY A 106 5.31 -7.96 -18.40
N TRP A 107 4.77 -8.32 -17.24
CA TRP A 107 4.43 -7.36 -16.19
C TRP A 107 5.70 -6.87 -15.46
N PRO A 108 5.69 -5.63 -14.93
CA PRO A 108 6.84 -5.11 -14.22
C PRO A 108 7.12 -5.88 -12.92
N GLU A 109 8.38 -6.15 -12.64
CA GLU A 109 8.78 -6.68 -11.34
C GLU A 109 8.67 -5.60 -10.25
N LYS A 110 8.53 -6.01 -8.98
CA LYS A 110 8.46 -5.08 -7.84
C LYS A 110 9.71 -4.18 -7.72
N SER A 111 10.86 -4.68 -8.18
CA SER A 111 12.14 -3.96 -8.26
C SER A 111 12.12 -2.80 -9.26
N SER A 112 11.19 -2.81 -10.23
CA SER A 112 11.04 -1.77 -11.25
C SER A 112 10.16 -0.60 -10.80
N TRP A 113 9.48 -0.73 -9.65
CA TRP A 113 8.64 0.33 -9.13
C TRP A 113 9.48 1.53 -8.68
N ILE A 114 9.00 2.73 -8.98
CA ILE A 114 9.60 3.97 -8.47
C ILE A 114 9.55 3.99 -6.94
N ASP A 115 10.39 4.81 -6.30
CA ASP A 115 10.32 4.97 -4.85
C ASP A 115 9.07 5.75 -4.43
N PHE A 116 8.66 5.57 -3.17
CA PHE A 116 7.43 6.15 -2.65
C PHE A 116 7.43 7.68 -2.64
N GLN A 117 8.56 8.32 -2.32
CA GLN A 117 8.63 9.77 -2.26
C GLN A 117 8.41 10.35 -3.65
N THR A 118 9.12 9.82 -4.66
CA THR A 118 8.91 10.19 -6.06
C THR A 118 7.47 9.96 -6.49
N MET A 119 6.87 8.82 -6.14
CA MET A 119 5.48 8.50 -6.49
C MET A 119 4.49 9.49 -5.86
N PHE A 120 4.68 9.82 -4.58
CA PHE A 120 3.82 10.74 -3.85
C PHE A 120 3.92 12.16 -4.41
N ASP A 121 5.14 12.67 -4.59
CA ASP A 121 5.38 14.02 -5.11
C ASP A 121 4.80 14.19 -6.52
N THR A 122 4.93 13.18 -7.37
CA THR A 122 4.38 13.20 -8.73
C THR A 122 2.84 13.23 -8.73
N ASN A 123 2.20 12.62 -7.74
CA ASN A 123 0.73 12.59 -7.64
C ASN A 123 0.14 13.74 -6.81
N ALA A 124 0.97 14.47 -6.05
CA ALA A 124 0.50 15.51 -5.13
C ALA A 124 -0.32 16.60 -5.82
N GLU A 125 0.10 17.04 -7.01
CA GLU A 125 -0.66 18.05 -7.76
C GLU A 125 -2.03 17.53 -8.22
N LEU A 126 -2.14 16.25 -8.59
CA LEU A 126 -3.44 15.66 -8.91
C LEU A 126 -4.34 15.60 -7.66
N MET A 127 -3.77 15.24 -6.51
CA MET A 127 -4.52 15.21 -5.24
C MET A 127 -5.03 16.60 -4.84
N LYS A 128 -4.33 17.68 -5.21
CA LYS A 128 -4.77 19.06 -4.93
C LYS A 128 -6.02 19.48 -5.69
N GLN A 129 -6.34 18.83 -6.82
CA GLN A 129 -7.45 19.24 -7.69
C GLN A 129 -8.47 18.13 -7.94
N SER A 130 -8.26 16.93 -7.37
CA SER A 130 -9.07 15.76 -7.69
C SER A 130 -10.52 15.89 -7.20
N CYS A 131 -10.79 16.61 -6.11
CA CYS A 131 -12.15 16.75 -5.62
C CYS A 131 -12.99 17.65 -6.54
N SER A 132 -12.48 18.82 -6.92
CA SER A 132 -13.19 19.74 -7.79
C SER A 132 -13.30 19.21 -9.21
N ASN A 133 -12.25 18.57 -9.75
CA ASN A 133 -12.26 17.94 -11.06
C ASN A 133 -13.36 16.87 -11.20
N ASN A 134 -13.65 16.15 -10.10
CA ASN A 134 -14.71 15.14 -10.05
C ASN A 134 -16.03 15.65 -9.46
N GLN A 135 -16.13 16.95 -9.15
CA GLN A 135 -17.33 17.59 -8.59
C GLN A 135 -17.76 17.03 -7.22
N TYR A 136 -16.80 16.57 -6.41
CA TYR A 136 -17.03 16.01 -5.08
C TYR A 136 -16.97 17.03 -3.94
N GLY A 137 -16.58 18.27 -4.24
CA GLY A 137 -16.57 19.37 -3.29
C GLY A 137 -15.26 20.16 -3.34
N ALA A 138 -14.94 20.80 -2.22
CA ALA A 138 -13.71 21.57 -2.10
C ALA A 138 -12.47 20.66 -2.20
N ASP A 139 -11.46 21.18 -2.88
CA ASP A 139 -10.17 20.52 -3.05
C ASP A 139 -9.42 20.31 -1.74
N ASN A 140 -8.50 19.33 -1.78
CA ASN A 140 -7.65 19.03 -0.66
C ASN A 140 -6.72 20.22 -0.36
N THR A 141 -6.62 20.57 0.92
CA THR A 141 -5.58 21.46 1.43
C THR A 141 -4.23 20.76 1.46
N ASP A 142 -3.13 21.53 1.51
CA ASP A 142 -1.78 20.96 1.67
C ASP A 142 -1.67 20.13 2.97
N ASP A 143 -2.37 20.54 4.04
CA ASP A 143 -2.42 19.78 5.30
C ASP A 143 -3.09 18.42 5.12
N GLU A 144 -4.21 18.34 4.39
CA GLU A 144 -4.89 17.07 4.12
C GLU A 144 -4.04 16.14 3.25
N ILE A 145 -3.29 16.68 2.29
CA ILE A 145 -2.32 15.89 1.50
C ILE A 145 -1.19 15.37 2.41
N GLY A 146 -0.69 16.21 3.32
CA GLY A 146 0.25 15.77 4.35
C GLY A 146 -0.31 14.66 5.25
N MET A 147 -1.61 14.71 5.57
CA MET A 147 -2.31 13.66 6.32
C MET A 147 -2.47 12.37 5.51
N ILE A 148 -2.65 12.43 4.19
CA ILE A 148 -2.61 11.24 3.31
C ILE A 148 -1.22 10.61 3.35
N TYR A 149 -0.15 11.40 3.19
CA TYR A 149 1.24 10.91 3.28
C TYR A 149 1.51 10.21 4.62
N TRP A 150 1.10 10.84 5.72
CA TRP A 150 1.22 10.29 7.06
C TRP A 150 0.39 9.00 7.22
N GLY A 151 -0.87 9.00 6.76
CA GLY A 151 -1.78 7.88 6.88
C GLY A 151 -1.27 6.63 6.13
N ILE A 152 -0.74 6.81 4.91
CA ILE A 152 -0.14 5.73 4.13
C ILE A 152 1.02 5.08 4.89
N GLN A 153 1.94 5.88 5.43
CA GLN A 153 3.09 5.33 6.17
C GLN A 153 2.65 4.56 7.42
N ASN A 154 1.67 5.08 8.18
CA ASN A 154 1.19 4.40 9.39
C ASN A 154 0.42 3.11 9.06
N ALA A 155 -0.38 3.11 8.00
CA ALA A 155 -1.05 1.91 7.53
C ALA A 155 -0.06 0.86 7.02
N ALA A 156 0.96 1.27 6.26
CA ALA A 156 2.05 0.40 5.80
C ALA A 156 2.82 -0.21 6.97
N GLU A 157 3.15 0.58 8.00
CA GLU A 157 3.84 0.07 9.19
C GLU A 157 3.02 -0.99 9.93
N GLN A 158 1.71 -0.79 10.08
CA GLN A 158 0.83 -1.70 10.80
C GLN A 158 0.46 -2.97 10.03
N THR A 159 0.36 -2.88 8.72
CA THR A 159 -0.14 -3.97 7.87
C THR A 159 0.96 -4.67 7.08
N HIS A 160 2.17 -4.10 7.07
CA HIS A 160 3.31 -4.51 6.24
C HIS A 160 3.04 -4.43 4.73
N VAL A 161 1.96 -3.77 4.31
CA VAL A 161 1.67 -3.50 2.89
C VAL A 161 2.64 -2.43 2.37
N ASP A 162 3.16 -2.62 1.15
CA ASP A 162 4.05 -1.65 0.51
C ASP A 162 3.33 -0.31 0.30
N GLN A 163 3.87 0.77 0.88
CA GLN A 163 3.29 2.11 0.80
C GLN A 163 3.03 2.61 -0.63
N ARG A 164 3.81 2.14 -1.62
CA ARG A 164 3.60 2.48 -3.04
C ARG A 164 2.31 1.86 -3.57
N PHE A 165 2.00 0.65 -3.14
CA PHE A 165 0.78 -0.04 -3.51
C PHE A 165 -0.45 0.60 -2.88
N ILE A 166 -0.36 1.01 -1.61
CA ILE A 166 -1.42 1.78 -0.94
C ILE A 166 -1.72 3.07 -1.72
N LEU A 167 -0.68 3.85 -2.07
CA LEU A 167 -0.84 5.06 -2.86
C LEU A 167 -1.42 4.78 -4.26
N ALA A 168 -0.99 3.70 -4.94
CA ALA A 168 -1.52 3.32 -6.24
C ALA A 168 -3.03 3.10 -6.19
N VAL A 169 -3.52 2.42 -5.14
CA VAL A 169 -4.95 2.15 -4.92
C VAL A 169 -5.69 3.45 -4.59
N ILE A 170 -5.20 4.30 -3.68
CA ILE A 170 -5.81 5.62 -3.40
C ILE A 170 -5.99 6.43 -4.68
N MET A 171 -4.95 6.51 -5.51
CA MET A 171 -5.01 7.27 -6.76
C MET A 171 -5.95 6.62 -7.78
N GLN A 172 -6.10 5.30 -7.75
CA GLN A 172 -7.00 4.58 -8.64
C GLN A 172 -8.47 4.71 -8.23
N GLU A 173 -8.77 4.75 -6.94
CA GLU A 173 -10.12 4.78 -6.40
C GLU A 173 -10.70 6.19 -6.34
N SER A 174 -9.90 7.18 -5.96
CA SER A 174 -10.39 8.53 -5.69
C SER A 174 -9.56 9.67 -6.30
N GLY A 175 -8.45 9.34 -6.97
CA GLY A 175 -7.44 10.35 -7.32
C GLY A 175 -6.89 11.09 -6.10
N GLY A 176 -7.00 10.47 -4.91
CA GLY A 176 -6.66 11.07 -3.62
C GLY A 176 -7.63 12.11 -3.09
N CYS A 177 -8.84 12.24 -3.64
CA CYS A 177 -9.84 13.17 -3.09
C CYS A 177 -10.39 12.67 -1.75
N VAL A 178 -10.14 13.39 -0.65
CA VAL A 178 -10.65 12.99 0.69
C VAL A 178 -12.17 13.08 0.81
N ARG A 179 -12.82 13.77 -0.14
CA ARG A 179 -14.28 13.95 -0.20
C ARG A 179 -14.94 13.12 -1.29
N VAL A 180 -14.25 12.11 -1.85
CA VAL A 180 -14.87 11.20 -2.81
C VAL A 180 -16.17 10.65 -2.25
N HIS A 181 -17.20 10.59 -3.09
CA HIS A 181 -18.50 10.09 -2.69
C HIS A 181 -18.41 8.60 -2.31
N THR A 182 -19.29 8.16 -1.41
CA THR A 182 -19.48 6.75 -1.12
C THR A 182 -20.16 6.06 -2.30
N THR A 183 -19.57 4.98 -2.81
CA THR A 183 -20.23 4.11 -3.80
C THR A 183 -20.98 2.98 -3.10
N GLN A 184 -21.84 2.28 -3.85
CA GLN A 184 -22.59 1.14 -3.35
C GLN A 184 -22.46 -0.04 -4.31
N SER A 185 -22.13 -1.22 -3.78
CA SER A 185 -22.11 -2.46 -4.55
C SER A 185 -23.53 -2.90 -4.95
N TRP A 186 -23.64 -3.85 -5.88
CA TRP A 186 -24.94 -4.40 -6.29
C TRP A 186 -25.66 -5.15 -5.15
N GLU A 187 -24.93 -5.62 -4.14
CA GLU A 187 -25.47 -6.25 -2.92
C GLU A 187 -25.89 -5.22 -1.86
N GLY A 188 -25.67 -3.94 -2.14
CA GLY A 188 -26.03 -2.84 -1.25
C GLY A 188 -24.95 -2.46 -0.23
N VAL A 189 -23.74 -3.03 -0.34
CA VAL A 189 -22.61 -2.69 0.55
C VAL A 189 -22.07 -1.31 0.20
N LEU A 190 -21.89 -0.46 1.21
CA LEU A 190 -21.32 0.88 1.04
C LEU A 190 -19.80 0.82 1.02
N ASN A 191 -19.21 1.58 0.11
CA ASN A 191 -17.78 1.65 -0.14
C ASN A 191 -17.31 3.11 -0.04
N PRO A 192 -17.02 3.62 1.18
CA PRO A 192 -16.66 5.03 1.35
C PRO A 192 -15.18 5.33 1.14
N GLY A 193 -14.89 6.63 1.10
CA GLY A 193 -13.58 7.14 1.42
C GLY A 193 -12.52 6.95 0.35
N LEU A 194 -11.28 7.35 0.70
CA LEU A 194 -10.13 7.48 -0.21
C LEU A 194 -9.85 6.23 -1.03
N MET A 195 -10.12 5.06 -0.47
CA MET A 195 -9.85 3.76 -1.08
C MET A 195 -11.14 3.00 -1.45
N GLN A 196 -12.32 3.63 -1.31
CA GLN A 196 -13.63 3.01 -1.60
C GLN A 196 -13.80 1.67 -0.85
N ASP A 197 -13.58 1.74 0.46
CA ASP A 197 -13.32 0.59 1.32
C ASP A 197 -14.55 -0.29 1.50
N HIS A 198 -14.43 -1.61 1.33
CA HIS A 198 -15.59 -2.50 1.50
C HIS A 198 -16.16 -2.43 2.93
N ALA A 199 -17.37 -1.85 3.06
CA ALA A 199 -18.02 -1.55 4.33
C ALA A 199 -17.16 -0.70 5.29
N GLY A 200 -16.39 0.25 4.75
CA GLY A 200 -15.61 1.20 5.53
C GLY A 200 -16.47 2.04 6.48
N THR A 201 -15.85 2.54 7.54
CA THR A 201 -16.54 3.33 8.58
C THR A 201 -16.13 4.79 8.60
N HIS A 202 -15.17 5.17 7.76
CA HIS A 202 -14.60 6.51 7.67
C HIS A 202 -14.95 7.16 6.33
N SER A 203 -15.33 8.45 6.37
CA SER A 203 -15.60 9.26 5.19
C SER A 203 -15.65 10.74 5.56
N CYS A 204 -15.17 11.59 4.66
CA CYS A 204 -15.42 13.04 4.71
C CYS A 204 -16.51 13.48 3.74
N ASN A 205 -17.28 12.54 3.18
CA ASN A 205 -18.44 12.81 2.35
C ASN A 205 -19.53 11.75 2.58
N TRP A 206 -20.16 11.78 3.75
CA TRP A 206 -21.27 10.89 4.05
C TRP A 206 -22.56 11.38 3.41
N ASP A 207 -23.09 10.62 2.46
CA ASP A 207 -24.35 10.89 1.76
C ASP A 207 -24.43 12.32 1.19
N GLY A 208 -23.32 12.81 0.63
CA GLY A 208 -23.22 14.17 0.07
C GLY A 208 -22.91 15.26 1.11
N ASN A 209 -22.86 14.92 2.40
CA ASN A 209 -22.47 15.85 3.47
C ASN A 209 -20.95 15.89 3.58
N THR A 210 -20.35 16.82 2.83
CA THR A 210 -18.90 17.00 2.78
C THR A 210 -18.37 17.71 4.04
N GLN A 211 -17.23 17.24 4.54
CA GLN A 211 -16.49 17.85 5.65
C GLN A 211 -15.30 18.65 5.09
N TYR A 212 -15.14 19.89 5.54
CA TYR A 212 -14.04 20.77 5.14
C TYR A 212 -13.52 21.61 6.32
N PRO A 213 -12.22 21.49 6.68
CA PRO A 213 -11.28 20.45 6.24
C PRO A 213 -11.72 19.05 6.74
N CYS A 214 -11.22 18.00 6.09
CA CYS A 214 -11.39 16.61 6.45
C CYS A 214 -10.47 16.29 7.65
N PRO A 215 -10.99 15.78 8.78
CA PRO A 215 -10.18 15.48 9.95
C PRO A 215 -9.14 14.39 9.67
N GLN A 216 -7.95 14.50 10.29
CA GLN A 216 -6.87 13.51 10.16
C GLN A 216 -7.33 12.08 10.51
N GLU A 217 -8.17 11.93 11.53
CA GLU A 217 -8.74 10.63 11.93
C GLU A 217 -9.56 9.99 10.80
N GLN A 218 -10.35 10.78 10.07
CA GLN A 218 -11.10 10.29 8.92
C GLN A 218 -10.16 9.89 7.78
N ILE A 219 -9.16 10.72 7.46
CA ILE A 219 -8.18 10.42 6.40
C ILE A 219 -7.43 9.13 6.68
N TYR A 220 -6.91 8.99 7.89
CA TYR A 220 -6.20 7.79 8.31
C TYR A 220 -7.11 6.58 8.39
N GLY A 221 -8.32 6.72 8.93
CA GLY A 221 -9.29 5.63 9.00
C GLY A 221 -9.70 5.10 7.63
N MET A 222 -9.91 5.98 6.62
CA MET A 222 -10.16 5.56 5.24
C MET A 222 -8.99 4.72 4.69
N ILE A 223 -7.75 5.18 4.90
CA ILE A 223 -6.56 4.45 4.41
C ILE A 223 -6.39 3.12 5.15
N LEU A 224 -6.64 3.09 6.46
CA LEU A 224 -6.49 1.89 7.27
C LEU A 224 -7.58 0.86 6.95
N ASP A 225 -8.84 1.27 6.81
CA ASP A 225 -9.95 0.38 6.44
C ASP A 225 -9.65 -0.33 5.11
N GLY A 226 -9.13 0.39 4.11
CA GLY A 226 -8.75 -0.20 2.82
C GLY A 226 -7.52 -1.09 2.86
N THR A 227 -6.54 -0.74 3.69
CA THR A 227 -5.27 -1.46 3.76
C THR A 227 -5.36 -2.70 4.63
N ALA A 228 -5.90 -2.58 5.84
CA ALA A 228 -6.04 -3.65 6.81
C ALA A 228 -7.30 -4.50 6.56
N GLY A 229 -8.37 -3.88 6.06
CA GLY A 229 -9.69 -4.47 5.94
C GLY A 229 -10.65 -4.02 7.03
N THR A 230 -11.90 -4.43 6.88
CA THR A 230 -12.98 -4.13 7.83
C THR A 230 -13.50 -5.42 8.45
N SER A 231 -14.49 -5.31 9.33
CA SER A 231 -15.18 -6.50 9.84
C SER A 231 -15.98 -7.26 8.76
N ALA A 232 -16.22 -6.63 7.61
CA ALA A 232 -16.98 -7.22 6.51
C ALA A 232 -16.11 -7.91 5.45
N GLY A 233 -14.79 -7.66 5.42
CA GLY A 233 -13.93 -8.26 4.42
C GLY A 233 -12.48 -7.80 4.46
N ASP A 234 -11.67 -8.50 3.68
CA ASP A 234 -10.23 -8.28 3.58
C ASP A 234 -9.91 -6.93 2.90
N GLY A 235 -8.95 -6.21 3.47
CA GLY A 235 -8.25 -5.11 2.80
C GLY A 235 -7.06 -5.63 2.00
N LEU A 236 -6.21 -4.71 1.53
CA LEU A 236 -5.03 -5.05 0.72
C LEU A 236 -4.16 -6.13 1.36
N ALA A 237 -3.93 -6.10 2.67
CA ALA A 237 -3.11 -7.07 3.38
C ALA A 237 -3.66 -8.51 3.24
N GLY A 238 -4.97 -8.70 3.47
CA GLY A 238 -5.61 -10.00 3.32
C GLY A 238 -5.58 -10.49 1.87
N LEU A 239 -5.85 -9.61 0.91
CA LEU A 239 -5.84 -9.96 -0.51
C LEU A 239 -4.45 -10.31 -1.06
N ILE A 240 -3.40 -9.64 -0.56
CA ILE A 240 -2.01 -10.03 -0.81
C ILE A 240 -1.77 -11.45 -0.28
N GLY A 241 -2.20 -11.74 0.96
CA GLY A 241 -2.11 -13.08 1.53
C GLY A 241 -2.83 -14.15 0.69
N GLN A 242 -4.01 -13.84 0.15
CA GLN A 242 -4.73 -14.73 -0.76
C GLN A 242 -3.96 -14.97 -2.06
N ALA A 243 -3.39 -13.92 -2.67
CA ALA A 243 -2.59 -14.04 -3.88
C ALA A 243 -1.31 -14.86 -3.63
N VAL A 244 -0.60 -14.65 -2.51
CA VAL A 244 0.53 -15.50 -2.12
C VAL A 244 0.09 -16.96 -1.99
N ALA A 245 -0.98 -17.25 -1.25
CA ALA A 245 -1.47 -18.61 -1.05
C ALA A 245 -1.83 -19.30 -2.38
N HIS A 246 -2.46 -18.57 -3.30
CA HIS A 246 -2.74 -19.08 -4.64
C HIS A 246 -1.46 -19.44 -5.40
N ASN A 247 -0.46 -18.55 -5.44
CA ASN A 247 0.80 -18.81 -6.16
C ASN A 247 1.60 -19.98 -5.57
N GLN A 248 1.58 -20.15 -4.24
CA GLN A 248 2.17 -21.32 -3.61
C GLN A 248 1.45 -22.61 -4.01
N ALA A 249 0.12 -22.60 -4.02
CA ALA A 249 -0.68 -23.76 -4.41
C ALA A 249 -0.55 -24.12 -5.91
N SER A 250 -0.40 -23.13 -6.77
CA SER A 250 -0.23 -23.30 -8.22
C SER A 250 1.22 -23.64 -8.64
N GLY A 251 2.17 -23.64 -7.71
CA GLY A 251 3.56 -24.02 -7.96
C GLY A 251 4.42 -22.93 -8.62
N THR A 252 3.91 -21.71 -8.79
CA THR A 252 4.71 -20.56 -9.25
C THR A 252 5.65 -20.07 -8.14
N GLY A 253 5.23 -20.21 -6.88
CA GLY A 253 6.03 -19.86 -5.71
C GLY A 253 6.18 -18.36 -5.47
N ALA A 254 5.45 -17.51 -6.22
CA ALA A 254 5.48 -16.06 -6.02
C ALA A 254 4.98 -15.69 -4.62
N ASP A 255 5.73 -14.80 -3.96
CA ASP A 255 5.45 -14.23 -2.64
C ASP A 255 5.46 -12.69 -2.72
N GLU A 256 5.43 -12.01 -1.56
CA GLU A 256 5.43 -10.53 -1.47
C GLU A 256 6.68 -9.85 -2.05
N SER A 257 7.72 -10.60 -2.45
CA SER A 257 8.85 -10.06 -3.21
C SER A 257 8.54 -9.86 -4.69
N TYR A 258 7.45 -10.48 -5.20
CA TYR A 258 7.04 -10.42 -6.60
C TYR A 258 5.95 -9.39 -6.84
N GLY A 259 6.07 -8.61 -7.92
CA GLY A 259 5.03 -7.67 -8.33
C GLY A 259 3.69 -8.35 -8.64
N GLN A 260 3.75 -9.59 -9.15
CA GLN A 260 2.61 -10.43 -9.48
C GLN A 260 1.56 -10.52 -8.36
N VAL A 261 2.01 -10.72 -7.11
CA VAL A 261 1.12 -10.85 -5.95
C VAL A 261 0.30 -9.58 -5.73
N TYR A 262 0.89 -8.40 -5.96
CA TYR A 262 0.21 -7.12 -5.80
C TYR A 262 -0.76 -6.83 -6.96
N TYR A 263 -0.42 -7.20 -8.19
CA TYR A 263 -1.35 -7.03 -9.32
C TYR A 263 -2.56 -7.96 -9.19
N GLN A 264 -2.35 -9.17 -8.68
CA GLN A 264 -3.42 -10.10 -8.34
C GLN A 264 -4.27 -9.56 -7.18
N ALA A 265 -3.65 -9.04 -6.12
CA ALA A 265 -4.36 -8.40 -5.02
C ALA A 265 -5.20 -7.19 -5.49
N ALA A 266 -4.68 -6.38 -6.40
CA ALA A 266 -5.42 -5.28 -7.01
C ALA A 266 -6.65 -5.77 -7.80
N ARG A 267 -6.52 -6.86 -8.54
CA ARG A 267 -7.66 -7.47 -9.24
C ARG A 267 -8.71 -7.99 -8.27
N LEU A 268 -8.29 -8.63 -7.18
CA LEU A 268 -9.18 -9.07 -6.11
C LEU A 268 -9.89 -7.88 -5.45
N TYR A 269 -9.16 -6.81 -5.15
CA TYR A 269 -9.71 -5.60 -4.51
C TYR A 269 -10.84 -5.00 -5.36
N ASN A 270 -10.63 -4.93 -6.68
CA ASN A 270 -11.61 -4.37 -7.60
C ASN A 270 -12.83 -5.26 -7.85
N SER A 271 -12.67 -6.58 -7.87
CA SER A 271 -13.72 -7.51 -8.34
C SER A 271 -14.33 -8.40 -7.26
N GLY A 272 -13.73 -8.47 -6.08
CA GLY A 272 -14.18 -9.28 -4.94
C GLY A 272 -14.16 -10.80 -5.16
N SER A 273 -13.73 -11.30 -6.32
CA SER A 273 -13.86 -12.71 -6.68
C SER A 273 -12.52 -13.35 -7.03
N THR A 274 -12.32 -14.56 -6.52
CA THR A 274 -11.12 -15.38 -6.71
C THR A 274 -11.19 -16.32 -7.91
N SER A 275 -12.19 -16.24 -8.81
CA SER A 275 -12.22 -17.12 -9.99
C SER A 275 -13.11 -16.58 -11.12
N PRO A 276 -12.69 -16.60 -12.40
CA PRO A 276 -11.41 -17.07 -12.95
C PRO A 276 -10.46 -15.91 -13.34
N ILE A 277 -9.96 -15.16 -12.35
CA ILE A 277 -9.10 -13.98 -12.59
C ILE A 277 -7.60 -14.31 -12.66
N TRP A 278 -7.16 -15.44 -12.11
CA TRP A 278 -5.73 -15.71 -11.87
C TRP A 278 -4.88 -15.84 -13.13
N SER A 279 -5.46 -16.33 -14.23
CA SER A 279 -4.75 -16.49 -15.50
C SER A 279 -4.79 -15.26 -16.39
N ASP A 280 -5.68 -14.29 -16.10
CA ASP A 280 -5.83 -13.06 -16.86
C ASP A 280 -6.38 -11.94 -15.98
N LEU A 281 -5.49 -11.04 -15.55
CA LEU A 281 -5.84 -9.89 -14.71
C LEU A 281 -6.65 -8.81 -15.44
N ASN A 282 -6.86 -8.97 -16.75
CA ASN A 282 -7.81 -8.16 -17.52
C ASN A 282 -9.22 -8.72 -17.52
N ASN A 283 -9.43 -9.94 -17.01
CA ASN A 283 -10.76 -10.44 -16.76
C ASN A 283 -11.36 -9.69 -15.57
N GLY A 284 -12.10 -8.62 -15.86
CA GLY A 284 -12.72 -7.78 -14.85
C GLY A 284 -13.79 -8.49 -14.01
N ASN A 285 -14.29 -9.65 -14.43
CA ASN A 285 -15.35 -10.40 -13.75
C ASN A 285 -16.56 -9.52 -13.34
N GLY A 286 -17.01 -8.65 -14.25
CA GLY A 286 -18.09 -7.69 -14.01
C GLY A 286 -17.63 -6.34 -13.44
N ALA A 287 -16.36 -6.20 -13.06
CA ALA A 287 -15.73 -4.95 -12.64
C ALA A 287 -14.80 -4.38 -13.73
N THR A 288 -14.05 -3.32 -13.39
CA THR A 288 -13.18 -2.57 -14.31
C THR A 288 -12.01 -3.42 -14.82
N ALA A 289 -12.08 -3.84 -16.08
CA ALA A 289 -11.12 -4.76 -16.71
C ALA A 289 -9.65 -4.29 -16.61
N ASP A 290 -9.37 -3.00 -16.76
CA ASP A 290 -8.00 -2.46 -16.79
C ASP A 290 -7.42 -2.09 -15.40
N TYR A 291 -8.14 -2.35 -14.30
CA TYR A 291 -7.73 -1.95 -12.95
C TYR A 291 -6.30 -2.39 -12.58
N ALA A 292 -5.98 -3.68 -12.69
CA ALA A 292 -4.62 -4.18 -12.38
C ALA A 292 -3.54 -3.55 -13.28
N ASN A 293 -3.88 -3.29 -14.55
CA ASN A 293 -3.01 -2.59 -15.49
C ASN A 293 -2.72 -1.15 -15.04
N LYS A 294 -3.77 -0.41 -14.65
CA LYS A 294 -3.62 0.95 -14.13
C LYS A 294 -2.77 0.97 -12.87
N ILE A 295 -2.96 0.02 -11.95
CA ILE A 295 -2.13 -0.12 -10.75
C ILE A 295 -0.67 -0.38 -11.10
N ALA A 296 -0.37 -1.31 -12.01
CA ALA A 296 1.00 -1.57 -12.45
C ALA A 296 1.66 -0.32 -13.05
N ASN A 297 0.93 0.43 -13.87
CA ASN A 297 1.43 1.67 -14.46
C ASN A 297 1.66 2.77 -13.41
N ARG A 298 0.76 2.92 -12.42
CA ARG A 298 0.95 3.86 -11.31
C ARG A 298 2.22 3.57 -10.52
N LEU A 299 2.53 2.30 -10.30
CA LEU A 299 3.76 1.85 -9.64
C LEU A 299 5.03 2.10 -10.48
N LEU A 300 4.88 2.30 -11.80
CA LEU A 300 5.94 2.78 -12.71
C LEU A 300 5.97 4.31 -12.87
N GLY A 301 5.06 5.03 -12.19
CA GLY A 301 5.01 6.50 -12.19
C GLY A 301 4.02 7.12 -13.17
N TRP A 302 3.14 6.35 -13.80
CA TRP A 302 2.03 6.91 -14.58
C TRP A 302 0.96 7.52 -13.65
N ILE A 303 0.49 8.73 -13.95
CA ILE A 303 -0.39 9.48 -13.04
C ILE A 303 -1.88 9.45 -13.41
N GLY A 304 -2.26 8.90 -14.57
CA GLY A 304 -3.67 8.86 -15.01
C GLY A 304 -3.97 9.82 -16.14
#